data_AF-A0AB33K064-F1
#
_entry.id   AF-A0AB33K064-F1
#
_cell.length_a   1.000
_cell.length_b   1.000
_cell.length_c   1.000
_cell.angle_alpha   90.00
_cell.angle_beta   90.00
_cell.angle_gamma   90.00
#
_symmetry.space_group_name_H-M   'P 1'
#
loop_
_entity.id
_entity.type
_entity.pdbx_description
1 polymer ?
#
loop_
_entity_poly.entity_id
_entity_poly.type
_entity_poly.pdbx_seq_one_letter_code
_entity_poly.pdbx_strand_id
1 'polypeptide(L)'
;MRSIVAGQTAFGTEEFAELALGVDAELFSGVPGESAEERVVRLDVAFAVLEDLRREDFELAAYAERLMRSAPVPLQRPAKPLSVLSVAVAA
;
A
#
# COMPACT_ATOMS: atom_id res chain seq x y z
N MET A 1 -7.41 -5.99 -14.89
CA MET A 1 -8.65 -6.58 -14.33
C MET A 1 -9.61 -5.42 -14.08
N ARG A 2 -10.94 -5.59 -14.19
CA ARG A 2 -11.91 -4.55 -13.82
C ARG A 2 -12.81 -5.13 -12.73
N SER A 3 -12.77 -4.55 -11.55
CA SER A 3 -13.53 -5.01 -10.39
C SER A 3 -14.30 -3.85 -9.79
N ILE A 4 -15.51 -4.10 -9.29
CA ILE A 4 -16.35 -3.07 -8.66
C ILE A 4 -16.35 -3.34 -7.15
N VAL A 5 -16.00 -2.33 -6.37
CA VAL A 5 -16.00 -2.36 -4.90
C VAL A 5 -16.76 -1.14 -4.41
N ALA A 6 -17.80 -1.35 -3.59
CA ALA A 6 -18.68 -0.29 -3.09
C ALA A 6 -19.23 0.67 -4.18
N GLY A 7 -19.39 0.20 -5.42
CA GLY A 7 -19.84 1.02 -6.56
C GLY A 7 -18.74 1.81 -7.28
N GLN A 8 -17.49 1.72 -6.84
CA GLN A 8 -16.33 2.30 -7.52
C GLN A 8 -15.58 1.24 -8.34
N THR A 9 -14.99 1.66 -9.46
CA THR A 9 -14.26 0.75 -10.37
C THR A 9 -12.77 0.81 -10.09
N ALA A 10 -12.17 -0.34 -9.78
CA ALA A 10 -10.72 -0.50 -9.70
C ALA A 10 -10.15 -0.91 -11.08
N PHE A 11 -9.13 -0.20 -11.54
CA PHE A 11 -8.37 -0.53 -12.75
C PHE A 11 -7.18 -1.47 -12.48
N GLY A 12 -6.79 -1.63 -11.21
CA GLY A 12 -5.69 -2.50 -10.77
C GLY A 12 -5.94 -3.13 -9.40
N THR A 13 -5.04 -4.01 -8.99
CA THR A 13 -5.09 -4.68 -7.68
C THR A 13 -4.89 -3.73 -6.50
N GLU A 14 -4.12 -2.66 -6.70
CA GLU A 14 -3.82 -1.66 -5.66
C GLU A 14 -5.06 -0.79 -5.38
N GLU A 15 -5.63 -0.19 -6.42
CA GLU A 15 -6.90 0.54 -6.33
C GLU A 15 -8.06 -0.36 -5.83
N PHE A 16 -8.05 -1.66 -6.15
CA PHE A 16 -9.02 -2.60 -5.58
C PHE A 16 -8.84 -2.79 -4.08
N ALA A 17 -7.60 -2.90 -3.61
CA ALA A 17 -7.29 -3.03 -2.19
C ALA A 17 -7.68 -1.76 -1.42
N GLU A 18 -7.39 -0.58 -1.97
CA GLU A 18 -7.75 0.71 -1.38
C GLU A 18 -9.27 0.88 -1.29
N LEU A 19 -10.00 0.59 -2.37
CA LEU A 19 -11.47 0.67 -2.37
C LEU A 19 -12.11 -0.36 -1.44
N ALA A 20 -11.48 -1.53 -1.25
CA ALA A 20 -11.95 -2.54 -0.32
C ALA A 20 -11.68 -2.14 1.13
N LEU A 21 -10.49 -1.61 1.41
CA LEU A 21 -10.08 -1.19 2.75
C LEU A 21 -10.73 0.12 3.20
N GLY A 22 -11.15 0.98 2.25
CA GLY A 22 -11.59 2.35 2.52
C GLY A 22 -10.45 3.29 2.95
N VAL A 23 -9.21 2.81 2.90
CA VAL A 23 -7.96 3.49 3.25
C VAL A 23 -6.83 2.99 2.37
N ASP A 24 -5.75 3.76 2.25
CA ASP A 24 -4.60 3.39 1.44
C ASP A 24 -3.96 2.07 1.92
N ALA A 25 -3.67 1.14 1.02
CA ALA A 25 -3.04 -0.14 1.38
C ALA A 25 -1.66 0.07 2.04
N GLU A 26 -0.98 1.16 1.69
CA GLU A 26 0.27 1.62 2.29
C GLU A 26 0.17 1.92 3.80
N LEU A 27 -1.03 2.20 4.33
CA LEU A 27 -1.24 2.30 5.77
C LEU A 27 -0.76 1.01 6.48
N PHE A 28 -1.08 -0.14 5.88
CA PHE A 28 -0.75 -1.46 6.42
C PHE A 28 0.61 -1.99 5.92
N SER A 29 0.93 -1.82 4.63
CA SER A 29 2.17 -2.34 4.04
C SER A 29 3.40 -1.44 4.27
N GLY A 30 3.17 -0.18 4.62
CA GLY A 30 4.19 0.85 4.73
C GLY A 30 4.73 1.33 3.38
N VAL A 31 5.52 2.41 3.44
CA VAL A 31 6.10 3.09 2.27
C VAL A 31 7.62 2.92 2.21
N PRO A 32 8.21 2.63 1.03
CA PRO A 32 9.66 2.59 0.88
C PRO A 32 10.36 3.88 1.29
N GLY A 33 11.34 3.75 2.18
CA GLY A 33 12.08 4.88 2.74
C GLY A 33 11.44 5.55 3.96
N GLU A 34 10.35 5.00 4.52
CA GLU A 34 9.81 5.48 5.80
C GLU A 34 10.88 5.47 6.90
N SER A 35 10.91 6.54 7.70
CA SER A 35 11.70 6.59 8.92
C SER A 35 11.09 5.73 10.03
N ALA A 36 11.87 5.47 11.08
CA ALA A 36 11.37 4.75 12.25
C ALA A 36 10.21 5.50 12.94
N GLU A 37 10.23 6.83 12.95
CA GLU A 37 9.19 7.67 13.55
C GLU A 37 7.90 7.64 12.73
N GLU A 38 8.01 7.82 11.40
CA GLU A 38 6.86 7.68 10.49
C GLU A 38 6.24 6.30 10.56
N ARG A 39 7.07 5.25 10.66
CA ARG A 39 6.62 3.87 10.86
C ARG A 39 5.80 3.71 12.15
N VAL A 40 6.25 4.29 13.26
CA VAL A 40 5.53 4.20 14.54
C VAL A 40 4.17 4.86 14.44
N VAL A 41 4.11 6.08 13.90
CA VAL A 41 2.85 6.82 13.73
C VAL A 41 1.90 6.06 12.79
N ARG A 42 2.41 5.56 11.66
CA ARG A 42 1.63 4.79 10.72
C ARG A 42 1.08 3.51 11.35
N LEU A 43 1.89 2.78 12.12
CA LEU A 43 1.44 1.55 12.78
C LEU A 43 0.38 1.83 13.85
N ASP A 44 0.49 2.93 14.60
CA ASP A 44 -0.53 3.36 15.55
C ASP A 44 -1.89 3.55 14.87
N VAL A 45 -1.92 4.28 13.75
CA VAL A 45 -3.13 4.45 12.94
C VAL A 45 -3.61 3.13 12.33
N ALA A 46 -2.70 2.31 11.80
CA ALA A 46 -3.02 1.02 11.20
C ALA A 46 -3.68 0.07 12.23
N PHE A 47 -3.23 0.08 13.48
CA PHE A 47 -3.85 -0.72 14.54
C PHE A 47 -5.25 -0.21 14.90
N ALA A 48 -5.46 1.11 14.98
CA ALA A 48 -6.78 1.68 15.22
C ALA A 48 -7.78 1.27 14.12
N VAL A 49 -7.40 1.44 12.85
CA VAL A 49 -8.25 1.03 11.71
C VAL A 49 -8.48 -0.48 11.71
N LEU A 50 -7.46 -1.29 12.04
CA LEU A 50 -7.62 -2.74 12.12
C LEU A 50 -8.62 -3.17 13.20
N GLU A 51 -8.69 -2.46 14.32
CA GLU A 51 -9.72 -2.73 15.33
C GLU A 51 -11.13 -2.44 14.83
N ASP A 52 -11.32 -1.35 14.08
CA ASP A 52 -12.60 -1.02 13.45
C ASP A 52 -12.99 -2.09 12.42
N LEU A 53 -12.06 -2.46 11.54
CA LEU A 53 -12.25 -3.52 10.55
C LEU A 53 -12.64 -4.86 11.22
N ARG A 54 -12.02 -5.25 12.34
CA ARG A 54 -12.40 -6.49 13.05
C ARG A 54 -13.86 -6.51 13.54
N ARG A 55 -14.47 -5.34 13.75
CA ARG A 55 -15.88 -5.22 14.18
C ARG A 55 -16.83 -5.22 12.99
N GLU A 56 -16.40 -4.67 11.86
CA GLU A 56 -17.25 -4.43 10.69
C GLU A 56 -17.12 -5.51 9.61
N ASP A 57 -15.89 -5.92 9.29
CA ASP A 57 -15.57 -6.88 8.25
C ASP A 57 -14.32 -7.70 8.62
N PHE A 58 -14.56 -8.91 9.12
CA PHE A 58 -13.51 -9.82 9.56
C PHE A 58 -12.60 -10.30 8.41
N GLU A 59 -13.13 -10.45 7.19
CA GLU A 59 -12.33 -10.91 6.05
C GLU A 59 -11.37 -9.80 5.60
N LEU A 60 -11.86 -8.56 5.59
CA LEU A 60 -11.07 -7.38 5.29
C LEU A 60 -9.99 -7.13 6.35
N ALA A 61 -10.32 -7.29 7.63
CA ALA A 61 -9.35 -7.25 8.72
C ALA A 61 -8.23 -8.30 8.54
N ALA A 62 -8.59 -9.54 8.17
CA ALA A 62 -7.61 -10.59 7.89
C ALA A 62 -6.71 -10.26 6.68
N TYR A 63 -7.24 -9.56 5.67
CA TYR A 63 -6.43 -9.07 4.56
C TYR A 63 -5.44 -7.97 4.99
N ALA A 64 -5.89 -6.98 5.76
CA ALA A 64 -5.04 -5.94 6.31
C ALA A 64 -3.91 -6.52 7.18
N GLU A 65 -4.20 -7.51 8.03
CA GLU A 65 -3.17 -8.22 8.81
C GLU A 65 -2.12 -8.90 7.93
N ARG A 66 -2.53 -9.50 6.81
CA ARG A 66 -1.59 -10.11 5.86
C ARG A 66 -0.66 -9.05 5.26
N LEU A 67 -1.19 -7.88 4.89
CA LEU A 67 -0.37 -6.77 4.39
C LEU A 67 0.70 -6.35 5.41
N MET A 68 0.31 -6.20 6.68
CA MET A 68 1.24 -5.84 7.77
C MET A 68 2.35 -6.90 7.96
N ARG A 69 2.04 -8.19 7.77
CA ARG A 69 3.05 -9.27 7.86
C ARG A 69 3.97 -9.33 6.64
N SER A 70 3.49 -8.96 5.46
CA SER A 70 4.27 -8.99 4.22
C SER A 70 5.13 -7.75 3.99
N ALA A 71 4.95 -6.69 4.78
CA ALA A 71 5.73 -5.46 4.68
C ALA A 71 7.24 -5.74 4.87
N PRO A 72 8.10 -5.54 3.84
CA PRO A 72 9.53 -5.75 4.00
C PRO A 72 10.12 -4.82 5.08
N VAL A 73 11.07 -5.31 5.89
CA VAL A 73 11.81 -4.47 6.84
C VAL A 73 13.32 -4.66 6.61
N PRO A 74 14.07 -3.60 6.27
CA PRO A 74 13.62 -2.24 5.97
C PRO A 74 12.88 -2.17 4.63
N LEU A 75 11.90 -1.26 4.51
CA LEU A 75 11.23 -0.94 3.24
C LEU A 75 12.23 -0.21 2.35
N GLN A 76 13.19 -0.94 1.78
CA GLN A 76 14.22 -0.35 0.93
C GLN A 76 13.58 0.07 -0.38
N ARG A 77 13.76 1.35 -0.72
CA ARG A 77 13.43 1.87 -2.04
C ARG A 77 14.27 1.11 -3.07
N PRO A 78 13.68 0.32 -4.00
CA PRO A 78 14.45 -0.16 -5.14
C PRO A 78 14.94 1.08 -5.90
N ALA A 79 16.25 1.21 -6.06
CA ALA A 79 16.84 2.27 -6.86
C ALA A 79 16.31 2.13 -8.30
N LYS A 80 15.45 3.05 -8.73
CA LYS A 80 15.05 3.14 -10.13
C LYS A 80 16.31 3.47 -10.93
N PRO A 81 16.81 2.60 -11.84
CA PRO A 81 17.91 3.00 -12.70
C PRO A 81 17.42 4.19 -13.52
N LEU A 82 18.17 5.30 -13.45
CA LEU A 82 17.95 6.44 -14.33
C LEU A 82 18.20 5.94 -15.76
N SER A 83 17.12 5.75 -16.52
CA SER A 83 17.20 5.56 -17.96
C SER A 83 17.71 6.86 -18.56
N VAL A 84 19.03 6.95 -18.73
CA VAL A 84 19.67 7.98 -19.56
C VAL A 84 19.25 7.73 -21.01
N LEU A 85 18.22 8.46 -21.46
CA LEU A 85 17.94 8.64 -22.87
C LEU A 85 19.08 9.47 -23.47
N SER A 86 20.14 8.78 -23.88
CA SER A 86 21.13 9.33 -24.78
C SER A 86 20.51 9.29 -26.18
N VAL A 87 20.03 10.43 -26.67
CA VAL A 87 19.83 10.65 -28.10
C VAL A 87 20.94 11.58 -28.55
N ALA A 88 22.02 10.95 -29.01
CA ALA A 88 22.96 11.56 -29.92
C ALA A 88 22.48 11.28 -31.35
N VAL A 89 22.12 12.33 -32.08
CA VAL A 89 22.10 12.37 -33.55
C VAL A 89 22.53 13.82 -33.88
N ALA A 90 23.82 14.11 -34.11
CA ALA A 90 24.63 13.80 -35.29
C ALA A 90 24.10 14.45 -36.57
N ALA A 91 24.74 15.58 -36.92
CA ALA A 91 24.97 16.22 -38.22
C ALA A 91 23.77 16.45 -39.17
#